data_AF-A0A453LXB5-F1
#
_entry.id   AF-A0A453LXB5-F1
#
_cell.length_a   1.000
_cell.length_b   1.000
_cell.length_c   1.000
_cell.angle_alpha   90.00
_cell.angle_beta   90.00
_cell.angle_gamma   90.00
#
_symmetry.space_group_name_H-M   'P 1'
#
loop_
_entity.id
_entity.type
_entity.pdbx_description
1 polymer ?
#
loop_
_entity_poly.entity_id
_entity_poly.type
_entity_poly.pdbx_seq_one_letter_code
_entity_poly.pdbx_strand_id
1 'polypeptide(L)'
;MDARAYRLGCLKECAVFELDFADLLDMKSDILHEAMSSGNHQKLTMMAKSLTRVPADIRDVDWMTKLQSCGYVPERNTVWVLEGILYYLHHVHAMQVLETIAACRTSACTVLLADFMNRNAASLSQTMYHFYHDSPDLLLPSIGFSQAMLSQIGDPQAHFGLLSHPQNLFEKLRRLPRSVETNPEDGTPCRRLYLVEASASPDDHTTL
;
A
#
# COMPACT_ATOMS: atom_id res chain seq x y z
N MET A 1 -1.14 -11.83 -7.19
CA MET A 1 0.30 -11.48 -7.24
C MET A 1 0.44 -10.20 -8.06
N ASP A 2 1.20 -9.23 -7.56
CA ASP A 2 1.44 -7.97 -8.28
C ASP A 2 2.17 -8.23 -9.61
N ALA A 3 1.83 -7.51 -10.67
CA ALA A 3 2.53 -7.49 -11.96
C ALA A 3 2.68 -6.06 -12.53
N ARG A 4 2.63 -5.03 -11.69
CA ARG A 4 2.73 -3.59 -12.07
C ARG A 4 3.95 -3.33 -12.94
N ALA A 5 5.11 -3.87 -12.59
CA ALA A 5 6.35 -3.72 -13.35
C ALA A 5 6.26 -4.21 -14.81
N TYR A 6 5.28 -5.07 -15.14
CA TYR A 6 5.08 -5.64 -16.47
C TYR A 6 3.89 -5.03 -17.23
N ARG A 7 3.07 -4.19 -16.58
CA ARG A 7 1.83 -3.64 -17.20
C ARG A 7 1.67 -2.14 -17.11
N LEU A 8 2.38 -1.47 -16.20
CA LEU A 8 2.24 -0.01 -16.00
C LEU A 8 3.31 0.75 -16.78
N GLY A 9 2.92 1.40 -17.88
CA GLY A 9 3.81 2.22 -18.70
C GLY A 9 4.38 3.46 -18.00
N CYS A 10 3.76 3.92 -16.90
CA CYS A 10 4.30 5.01 -16.09
C CYS A 10 5.61 4.65 -15.35
N LEU A 11 5.94 3.35 -15.26
CA LEU A 11 7.16 2.88 -14.58
C LEU A 11 8.39 2.84 -15.50
N LYS A 12 8.29 3.23 -16.77
CA LYS A 12 9.37 3.10 -17.77
C LYS A 12 10.71 3.74 -17.39
N GLU A 13 10.69 4.78 -16.55
CA GLU A 13 11.90 5.44 -16.04
C GLU A 13 12.21 5.07 -14.57
N CYS A 14 11.39 4.20 -13.97
CA CYS A 14 11.46 3.84 -12.56
C CYS A 14 12.17 2.50 -12.36
N ALA A 15 13.12 2.47 -11.42
CA ALA A 15 13.60 1.21 -10.85
C ALA A 15 12.56 0.71 -9.84
N VAL A 16 12.08 -0.52 -10.03
CA VAL A 16 11.09 -1.17 -9.14
C VAL A 16 11.81 -2.20 -8.27
N PHE A 17 11.54 -2.15 -6.97
CA PHE A 17 11.97 -3.15 -6.01
C PHE A 17 10.73 -3.92 -5.53
N GLU A 18 10.78 -5.25 -5.58
CA GLU A 18 9.76 -6.12 -5.02
C GLU A 18 10.33 -6.84 -3.80
N LEU A 19 9.83 -6.46 -2.62
CA LEU A 19 10.21 -7.07 -1.35
C LEU A 19 9.15 -8.09 -0.94
N ASP A 20 9.55 -9.35 -0.82
CA ASP A 20 8.66 -10.45 -0.43
C ASP A 20 9.50 -11.65 0.07
N PHE A 21 8.83 -12.70 0.53
CA PHE A 21 9.47 -13.97 0.88
C PHE A 21 10.13 -14.61 -0.35
N ALA A 22 11.32 -15.19 -0.15
CA ALA A 22 12.12 -15.79 -1.23
C ALA A 22 11.32 -16.78 -2.08
N ASP A 23 10.61 -17.72 -1.43
CA ASP A 23 9.82 -18.74 -2.13
C ASP A 23 8.68 -18.14 -2.98
N LEU A 24 8.09 -17.02 -2.56
CA LEU A 24 7.05 -16.31 -3.32
C LEU A 24 7.64 -15.58 -4.53
N LEU A 25 8.83 -15.00 -4.37
CA LEU A 25 9.57 -14.35 -5.46
C LEU A 25 9.99 -15.36 -6.53
N ASP A 26 10.45 -16.54 -6.12
CA ASP A 26 10.84 -17.62 -7.03
C ASP A 26 9.61 -18.17 -7.76
N MET A 27 8.53 -18.49 -7.03
CA MET A 27 7.26 -18.94 -7.62
C MET A 27 6.72 -17.93 -8.64
N LYS A 28 6.77 -16.62 -8.33
CA LYS A 28 6.35 -15.56 -9.25
C LYS A 28 7.18 -15.58 -10.54
N SER A 29 8.49 -15.77 -10.39
CA SER A 29 9.43 -15.78 -11.51
C SER A 29 9.15 -16.94 -12.45
N ASP A 30 8.88 -18.12 -11.90
CA ASP A 30 8.55 -19.32 -12.67
C ASP A 30 7.25 -19.14 -13.45
N ILE A 31 6.18 -18.65 -12.80
CA ILE A 31 4.89 -18.37 -13.44
C ILE A 31 5.05 -17.37 -14.59
N LEU A 32 5.81 -16.29 -14.37
CA LEU A 32 6.06 -15.29 -15.41
C LEU A 32 6.90 -15.85 -16.56
N HIS A 33 7.91 -16.66 -16.27
CA HIS A 33 8.75 -17.30 -17.28
C HIS A 33 7.94 -18.27 -18.14
N GLU A 34 7.09 -19.08 -17.53
CA GLU A 34 6.18 -19.99 -18.24
C GLU A 34 5.20 -19.21 -19.13
N ALA A 35 4.57 -18.16 -18.58
CA ALA A 35 3.65 -17.31 -19.33
C ALA A 35 4.33 -16.65 -20.54
N MET A 36 5.57 -16.15 -20.39
CA MET A 36 6.35 -15.54 -21.47
C MET A 36 6.82 -16.55 -22.53
N SER A 37 7.04 -17.80 -22.13
CA SER A 37 7.51 -18.86 -23.03
C SER A 37 6.36 -19.49 -23.84
N SER A 38 5.12 -19.37 -23.36
CA SER A 38 3.95 -19.82 -24.09
C SER A 38 3.66 -18.89 -25.28
N GLY A 39 3.86 -19.38 -26.51
CA GLY A 39 3.74 -18.59 -27.76
C GLY A 39 2.34 -18.05 -28.09
N ASN A 40 1.38 -18.14 -27.16
CA ASN A 40 -0.02 -17.76 -27.32
C ASN A 40 -0.38 -16.43 -26.66
N HIS A 41 0.57 -15.74 -26.01
CA HIS A 41 0.29 -14.52 -25.26
C HIS A 41 1.06 -13.32 -25.80
N GLN A 42 0.42 -12.14 -25.72
CA GLN A 42 1.03 -10.85 -26.01
C GLN A 42 2.34 -10.76 -25.23
N LYS A 43 3.47 -10.61 -25.94
CA LYS A 43 4.82 -10.72 -25.39
C LYS A 43 4.96 -9.83 -24.15
N LEU A 44 4.86 -10.45 -22.96
CA LEU A 44 4.97 -9.77 -21.68
C LEU A 44 6.35 -9.13 -21.61
N THR A 45 6.39 -7.82 -21.79
CA THR A 45 7.62 -7.04 -21.78
C THR A 45 7.63 -6.26 -20.47
N MET A 46 8.78 -6.26 -19.78
CA MET A 46 8.95 -5.43 -18.59
C MET A 46 8.74 -3.96 -18.98
N MET A 47 7.77 -3.32 -18.34
CA MET A 47 7.43 -1.92 -18.57
C MET A 47 8.29 -1.01 -17.70
N ALA A 48 8.71 -1.47 -16.53
CA ALA A 48 9.62 -0.76 -15.65
C ALA A 48 11.03 -0.65 -16.24
N LYS A 49 11.80 0.38 -15.83
CA LYS A 49 13.22 0.51 -16.22
C LYS A 49 14.04 -0.69 -15.77
N SER A 50 13.79 -1.14 -14.54
CA SER A 50 14.40 -2.33 -13.96
C SER A 50 13.46 -2.91 -12.90
N LEU A 51 13.56 -4.21 -12.68
CA LEU A 51 12.90 -4.91 -11.60
C LEU A 51 13.94 -5.69 -10.78
N THR A 52 14.06 -5.33 -9.51
CA THR A 52 14.94 -6.00 -8.54
C THR A 52 14.10 -6.69 -7.49
N ARG A 53 14.30 -8.00 -7.32
CA ARG A 53 13.65 -8.79 -6.27
C ARG A 53 14.50 -8.75 -5.00
N VAL A 54 13.85 -8.53 -3.87
CA VAL A 54 14.49 -8.34 -2.56
C VAL A 54 13.93 -9.41 -1.62
N PRO A 55 14.62 -10.55 -1.43
CA PRO A 55 14.16 -11.61 -0.55
C PRO A 55 14.28 -11.15 0.90
N ALA A 56 13.18 -10.70 1.48
CA ALA A 56 13.13 -10.22 2.85
C ALA A 56 11.71 -10.32 3.42
N ASP A 57 11.63 -10.57 4.72
CA ASP A 57 10.40 -10.34 5.47
C ASP A 57 10.37 -8.87 5.91
N ILE A 58 9.30 -8.15 5.58
CA ILE A 58 9.13 -6.74 5.96
C ILE A 58 9.06 -6.53 7.48
N ARG A 59 8.85 -7.60 8.25
CA ARG A 59 8.85 -7.59 9.72
C ARG A 59 10.26 -7.61 10.32
N ASP A 60 11.25 -8.04 9.55
CA ASP A 60 12.63 -8.15 10.04
C ASP A 60 13.24 -6.77 10.25
N VAL A 61 13.97 -6.55 11.34
CA VAL A 61 14.65 -5.27 11.63
C VAL A 61 15.63 -4.85 10.52
N ASP A 62 16.15 -5.79 9.74
CA ASP A 62 17.15 -5.57 8.69
C ASP A 62 16.58 -5.51 7.26
N TRP A 63 15.25 -5.51 7.07
CA TRP A 63 14.65 -5.50 5.72
C TRP A 63 15.13 -4.32 4.86
N MET A 64 15.33 -3.17 5.49
CA MET A 64 15.83 -1.96 4.82
C MET A 64 17.30 -2.10 4.39
N THR A 65 18.12 -2.73 5.22
CA THR A 65 19.51 -3.07 4.88
C THR A 65 19.58 -4.05 3.71
N LYS A 66 18.70 -5.06 3.69
CA LYS A 66 18.56 -5.99 2.55
C LYS A 66 18.12 -5.26 1.28
N LEU A 67 17.18 -4.32 1.38
CA LEU A 67 16.76 -3.49 0.26
C LEU A 67 17.93 -2.64 -0.29
N GLN A 68 18.72 -2.01 0.59
CA GLN A 68 19.92 -1.25 0.21
C GLN A 68 21.00 -2.13 -0.44
N SER A 69 21.24 -3.34 0.06
CA SER A 69 22.22 -4.26 -0.53
C SER A 69 21.81 -4.73 -1.93
N CYS A 70 20.50 -4.73 -2.23
CA CYS A 70 19.96 -4.94 -3.57
C CYS A 70 20.02 -3.70 -4.48
N GLY A 71 20.55 -2.57 -4.01
CA GLY A 71 20.79 -1.37 -4.82
C GLY A 71 19.78 -0.24 -4.65
N TYR A 72 18.91 -0.29 -3.63
CA TYR A 72 18.11 0.86 -3.23
C TYR A 72 19.02 1.96 -2.65
N VAL A 73 18.72 3.22 -2.99
CA VAL A 73 19.49 4.40 -2.57
C VAL A 73 18.53 5.34 -1.83
N PRO A 74 18.67 5.54 -0.50
CA PRO A 74 17.77 6.37 0.31
C PRO A 74 17.64 7.83 -0.15
N GLU A 75 18.67 8.36 -0.82
CA GLU A 75 18.72 9.73 -1.33
C GLU A 75 17.93 9.92 -2.64
N ARG A 76 17.19 8.91 -3.09
CA ARG A 76 16.30 9.00 -4.26
C ARG A 76 14.84 9.10 -3.83
N ASN A 77 14.11 9.94 -4.56
CA ASN A 77 12.66 10.04 -4.38
C ASN A 77 12.02 8.67 -4.59
N THR A 78 11.20 8.25 -3.62
CA THR A 78 10.69 6.88 -3.55
C THR A 78 9.19 6.88 -3.29
N VAL A 79 8.47 6.07 -4.09
CA VAL A 79 7.06 5.73 -3.86
C VAL A 79 7.01 4.33 -3.27
N TRP A 80 6.53 4.23 -2.04
CA TRP A 80 6.29 2.98 -1.32
C TRP A 80 4.86 2.54 -1.54
N VAL A 81 4.64 1.27 -1.86
CA VAL A 81 3.30 0.70 -2.05
C VAL A 81 3.10 -0.45 -1.08
N LEU A 82 2.25 -0.25 -0.08
CA LEU A 82 1.83 -1.27 0.89
C LEU A 82 0.36 -1.64 0.63
N GLU A 83 0.14 -2.45 -0.40
CA GLU A 83 -1.19 -2.94 -0.76
C GLU A 83 -1.44 -4.31 -0.12
N GLY A 84 -2.54 -4.43 0.60
CA GLY A 84 -3.02 -5.70 1.12
C GLY A 84 -2.10 -6.37 2.13
N ILE A 85 -1.31 -5.60 2.89
CA ILE A 85 -0.32 -6.15 3.83
C ILE A 85 -0.50 -5.67 5.27
N LEU A 86 -0.80 -4.39 5.48
CA LEU A 86 -0.73 -3.77 6.81
C LEU A 86 -1.60 -4.47 7.85
N TYR A 87 -2.82 -4.84 7.49
CA TYR A 87 -3.76 -5.48 8.41
C TYR A 87 -3.42 -6.94 8.76
N TYR A 88 -2.49 -7.59 8.05
CA TYR A 88 -1.96 -8.91 8.44
C TYR A 88 -0.77 -8.82 9.41
N LEU A 89 -0.19 -7.63 9.56
CA LEU A 89 0.89 -7.40 10.51
C LEU A 89 0.31 -7.16 11.91
N HIS A 90 0.98 -7.69 12.93
CA HIS A 90 0.72 -7.23 14.30
C HIS A 90 1.03 -5.74 14.42
N HIS A 91 0.31 -5.06 15.32
CA HIS A 91 0.41 -3.61 15.50
C HIS A 91 1.85 -3.09 15.60
N VAL A 92 2.72 -3.74 16.37
CA VAL A 92 4.13 -3.35 16.50
C VAL A 92 4.86 -3.40 15.15
N HIS A 93 4.70 -4.48 14.38
CA HIS A 93 5.35 -4.60 13.08
C HIS A 93 4.78 -3.61 12.04
N ALA A 94 3.45 -3.41 12.02
CA ALA A 94 2.82 -2.44 11.13
C ALA A 94 3.35 -1.02 11.39
N MET A 95 3.39 -0.62 12.66
CA MET A 95 3.92 0.68 13.06
C MET A 95 5.41 0.82 12.75
N GLN A 96 6.23 -0.21 13.05
CA GLN A 96 7.66 -0.19 12.71
C GLN A 96 7.91 -0.03 11.22
N VAL A 97 7.13 -0.69 10.36
CA VAL A 97 7.23 -0.53 8.89
C VAL A 97 6.88 0.90 8.49
N LEU A 98 5.76 1.43 8.98
CA LEU A 98 5.32 2.79 8.66
C LEU A 98 6.32 3.85 9.13
N GLU A 99 6.86 3.71 10.34
CA GLU A 99 7.88 4.60 10.92
C GLU A 99 9.22 4.51 10.17
N THR A 100 9.64 3.31 9.76
CA THR A 100 10.85 3.12 8.95
C THR A 100 10.74 3.80 7.59
N ILE A 101 9.58 3.68 6.94
CA ILE A 101 9.31 4.39 5.67
C ILE A 101 9.27 5.90 5.91
N ALA A 102 8.56 6.36 6.95
CA ALA A 102 8.48 7.78 7.27
C ALA A 102 9.87 8.39 7.55
N ALA A 103 10.79 7.63 8.16
CA ALA A 103 12.16 8.08 8.40
C ALA A 103 12.95 8.36 7.11
N CYS A 104 12.60 7.77 5.97
CA CYS A 104 13.25 8.01 4.67
C CYS A 104 13.08 9.46 4.17
N ARG A 105 12.09 10.19 4.69
CA ARG A 105 11.79 11.58 4.32
C ARG A 105 12.97 12.54 4.52
N THR A 106 13.92 12.19 5.38
CA THR A 106 15.10 13.02 5.67
C THR A 106 16.10 13.04 4.52
N SER A 107 16.11 12.00 3.69
CA SER A 107 17.06 11.84 2.59
C SER A 107 16.49 12.23 1.23
N ALA A 108 15.18 12.05 1.01
CA ALA A 108 14.52 12.36 -0.25
C ALA A 108 12.99 12.48 -0.10
N CYS A 109 12.34 12.94 -1.17
CA CYS A 109 10.88 12.94 -1.22
C CYS A 109 10.34 11.50 -1.13
N THR A 110 9.48 11.27 -0.15
CA THR A 110 8.89 9.97 0.17
C THR A 110 7.39 10.06 -0.01
N VAL A 111 6.83 9.16 -0.82
CA VAL A 111 5.38 8.97 -0.97
C VAL A 111 5.04 7.56 -0.50
N LEU A 112 4.01 7.43 0.33
CA LEU A 112 3.44 6.16 0.77
C LEU A 112 2.03 6.02 0.18
N LEU A 113 1.81 4.96 -0.57
CA LEU A 113 0.50 4.48 -0.99
C LEU A 113 0.18 3.22 -0.19
N ALA A 114 -0.91 3.23 0.57
CA ALA A 114 -1.26 2.11 1.43
C ALA A 114 -2.77 1.94 1.58
N ASP A 115 -3.21 0.72 1.91
CA ASP A 115 -4.57 0.46 2.34
C ASP A 115 -4.68 0.19 3.85
N PHE A 116 -5.74 0.70 4.46
CA PHE A 116 -6.02 0.51 5.89
C PHE A 116 -7.45 -0.03 6.06
N MET A 117 -7.61 -1.00 6.95
CA MET A 117 -8.93 -1.35 7.47
C MET A 117 -9.27 -0.44 8.65
N ASN A 118 -10.55 -0.09 8.78
CA ASN A 118 -11.07 0.42 10.05
C ASN A 118 -11.32 -0.74 11.03
N ARG A 119 -11.59 -0.44 12.30
CA ARG A 119 -11.81 -1.45 13.36
C ARG A 119 -12.85 -2.51 12.98
N ASN A 120 -13.98 -2.06 12.42
CA ASN A 120 -15.08 -2.95 12.04
C ASN A 120 -14.76 -3.85 10.85
N ALA A 121 -13.92 -3.40 9.92
CA ALA A 121 -13.43 -4.24 8.83
C ALA A 121 -12.48 -5.31 9.35
N ALA A 122 -11.52 -4.95 10.23
CA ALA A 122 -10.62 -5.92 10.85
C ALA A 122 -11.37 -6.94 11.74
N SER A 123 -12.52 -6.57 12.32
CA SER A 123 -13.34 -7.50 13.09
C SER A 123 -13.96 -8.64 12.28
N LEU A 124 -13.88 -8.62 10.94
CA LEU A 124 -14.29 -9.74 10.08
C LEU A 124 -13.48 -11.01 10.36
N SER A 125 -12.23 -10.87 10.81
CA SER A 125 -11.41 -12.00 11.24
C SER A 125 -10.37 -11.55 12.25
N GLN A 126 -10.62 -11.82 13.52
CA GLN A 126 -9.69 -11.51 14.60
C GLN A 126 -8.42 -12.40 14.57
N THR A 127 -8.49 -13.53 13.86
CA THR A 127 -7.37 -14.47 13.71
C THR A 127 -6.48 -14.14 12.53
N MET A 128 -6.96 -13.39 11.53
CA MET A 128 -6.18 -13.00 10.35
C MET A 128 -5.78 -11.53 10.37
N TYR A 129 -6.64 -10.66 10.90
CA TYR A 129 -6.42 -9.22 10.88
C TYR A 129 -5.98 -8.74 12.25
N HIS A 130 -4.78 -8.18 12.32
CA HIS A 130 -4.08 -7.82 13.55
C HIS A 130 -3.79 -6.32 13.68
N PHE A 131 -4.03 -5.55 12.62
CA PHE A 131 -3.86 -4.12 12.60
C PHE A 131 -5.02 -3.43 11.86
N TYR A 132 -5.41 -2.27 12.39
CA TYR A 132 -6.43 -1.39 11.80
C TYR A 132 -6.16 0.03 12.29
N HIS A 133 -6.70 1.01 11.58
CA HIS A 133 -6.73 2.38 12.06
C HIS A 133 -7.95 3.11 11.51
N ASP A 134 -8.71 3.78 12.38
CA ASP A 134 -9.96 4.45 11.99
C ASP A 134 -9.72 5.81 11.31
N SER A 135 -8.54 6.41 11.51
CA SER A 135 -8.15 7.73 10.97
C SER A 135 -6.68 7.77 10.51
N PRO A 136 -6.29 6.99 9.49
CA PRO A 136 -4.89 6.93 9.05
C PRO A 136 -4.38 8.29 8.50
N ASP A 137 -5.29 9.17 8.06
CA ASP A 137 -5.05 10.58 7.74
C ASP A 137 -4.55 11.42 8.93
N LEU A 138 -4.77 10.96 10.17
CA LEU A 138 -4.19 11.56 11.38
C LEU A 138 -2.95 10.79 11.86
N LEU A 139 -2.93 9.46 11.67
CA LEU A 139 -1.79 8.61 12.04
C LEU A 139 -0.53 8.98 11.27
N LEU A 140 -0.62 9.07 9.94
CA LEU A 140 0.56 9.26 9.10
C LEU A 140 1.23 10.62 9.37
N PRO A 141 0.49 11.72 9.57
CA PRO A 141 1.12 12.96 10.03
C PRO A 141 1.80 12.86 11.38
N SER A 142 1.25 12.08 12.32
CA SER A 142 1.83 11.92 13.66
C SER A 142 3.21 11.24 13.65
N ILE A 143 3.55 10.51 12.57
CA ILE A 143 4.85 9.83 12.39
C ILE A 143 5.76 10.52 11.37
N GLY A 144 5.38 11.72 10.90
CA GLY A 144 6.26 12.61 10.14
C GLY A 144 5.93 12.77 8.66
N PHE A 145 4.78 12.28 8.18
CA PHE A 145 4.27 12.69 6.87
C PHE A 145 3.68 14.11 6.93
N SER A 146 4.02 15.00 6.00
CA SER A 146 3.49 16.38 6.02
C SER A 146 2.08 16.47 5.45
N GLN A 147 1.75 15.57 4.53
CA GLN A 147 0.45 15.49 3.90
C GLN A 147 -0.05 14.04 3.92
N ALA A 148 -1.35 13.88 4.19
CA ALA A 148 -2.04 12.60 4.08
C ALA A 148 -3.43 12.82 3.48
N MET A 149 -3.65 12.22 2.31
CA MET A 149 -4.95 12.15 1.65
C MET A 149 -5.55 10.79 1.89
N LEU A 150 -6.78 10.77 2.39
CA LEU A 150 -7.56 9.55 2.56
C LEU A 150 -8.74 9.56 1.60
N SER A 151 -8.95 8.41 0.95
CA SER A 151 -10.16 8.06 0.24
C SER A 151 -10.64 6.68 0.69
N GLN A 152 -11.81 6.27 0.23
CA GLN A 152 -12.34 4.94 0.44
C GLN A 152 -13.04 4.42 -0.80
N ILE A 153 -13.21 3.09 -0.86
CA ILE A 153 -13.97 2.45 -1.94
C ILE A 153 -15.36 3.12 -2.05
N GLY A 154 -15.70 3.52 -3.28
CA GLY A 154 -16.97 4.18 -3.62
C GLY A 154 -16.89 5.70 -3.69
N ASP A 155 -15.83 6.34 -3.20
CA ASP A 155 -15.66 7.78 -3.37
C ASP A 155 -15.49 8.17 -4.87
N PRO A 156 -15.81 9.41 -5.28
CA PRO A 156 -15.66 9.88 -6.66
C PRO A 156 -14.29 9.60 -7.32
N GLN A 157 -13.22 9.65 -6.52
CA GLN A 157 -11.85 9.38 -6.92
C GLN A 157 -11.45 7.89 -6.82
N ALA A 158 -12.32 7.03 -6.30
CA ALA A 158 -12.04 5.62 -5.99
C ALA A 158 -13.17 4.65 -6.42
N HIS A 159 -14.09 5.08 -7.28
CA HIS A 159 -15.15 4.22 -7.84
C HIS A 159 -14.93 3.87 -9.32
N PHE A 160 -14.26 4.72 -10.10
CA PHE A 160 -13.92 4.52 -11.52
C PHE A 160 -15.07 4.02 -12.41
N GLY A 161 -16.31 4.44 -12.11
CA GLY A 161 -17.52 3.98 -12.79
C GLY A 161 -18.01 2.56 -12.42
N LEU A 162 -17.22 1.80 -11.65
CA LEU A 162 -17.50 0.41 -11.27
C LEU A 162 -18.55 0.28 -10.15
N LEU A 163 -18.72 1.33 -9.34
CA LEU A 163 -19.60 1.33 -8.16
C LEU A 163 -20.68 2.41 -8.28
N SER A 164 -21.28 2.57 -9.46
CA SER A 164 -22.25 3.63 -9.75
C SER A 164 -23.69 3.32 -9.29
N HIS A 165 -23.99 2.08 -8.89
CA HIS A 165 -25.36 1.71 -8.51
C HIS A 165 -25.76 2.34 -7.15
N PRO A 166 -26.86 3.12 -7.05
CA PRO A 166 -27.20 3.88 -5.84
C PRO A 166 -27.39 3.04 -4.57
N GLN A 167 -27.76 1.78 -4.73
CA GLN A 167 -28.01 0.85 -3.62
C GLN A 167 -26.78 0.02 -3.24
N ASN A 168 -25.64 0.21 -3.91
CA ASN A 168 -24.45 -0.56 -3.57
C ASN A 168 -23.96 -0.21 -2.16
N LEU A 169 -23.32 -1.18 -1.50
CA LEU A 169 -22.86 -1.06 -0.13
C LEU A 169 -21.93 0.14 0.08
N PHE A 170 -20.99 0.36 -0.85
CA PHE A 170 -19.98 1.41 -0.76
C PHE A 170 -20.59 2.82 -0.88
N GLU A 171 -21.60 2.97 -1.73
CA GLU A 171 -22.38 4.18 -1.93
C GLU A 171 -23.18 4.55 -0.67
N LYS A 172 -23.76 3.56 0.02
CA LYS A 172 -24.39 3.78 1.32
C LYS A 172 -23.36 4.17 2.37
N LEU A 173 -22.26 3.43 2.45
CA LEU A 173 -21.20 3.68 3.43
C LEU A 173 -20.55 5.07 3.27
N ARG A 174 -20.28 5.53 2.05
CA ARG A 174 -19.64 6.85 1.83
C ARG A 174 -20.52 8.03 2.25
N ARG A 175 -21.85 7.85 2.31
CA ARG A 175 -22.79 8.88 2.77
C ARG A 175 -22.80 9.02 4.30
N LEU A 176 -22.30 8.02 5.01
CA LEU A 176 -22.18 8.03 6.47
C LEU A 176 -20.83 8.65 6.86
N PRO A 177 -20.78 9.57 7.85
CA PRO A 177 -19.53 10.04 8.42
C PRO A 177 -18.64 8.89 8.88
N ARG A 178 -17.32 9.04 8.77
CA ARG A 178 -16.36 7.99 9.18
C ARG A 178 -16.43 7.64 10.67
N SER A 179 -16.87 8.59 11.51
CA SER A 179 -17.11 8.37 12.94
C SER A 179 -18.32 7.47 13.25
N VAL A 180 -19.17 7.18 12.26
CA VAL A 180 -20.31 6.28 12.43
C VAL A 180 -19.83 4.83 12.32
N GLU A 181 -19.88 4.12 13.45
CA GLU A 181 -19.44 2.73 13.53
C GLU A 181 -20.51 1.72 13.06
N THR A 182 -21.80 2.07 13.17
CA THR A 182 -22.92 1.18 12.82
C THR A 182 -23.88 1.89 11.89
N ASN A 183 -24.32 1.23 10.84
CA ASN A 183 -25.28 1.79 9.89
C ASN A 183 -26.63 2.02 10.59
N PRO A 184 -27.16 3.25 10.60
CA PRO A 184 -28.42 3.56 11.29
C PRO A 184 -29.66 2.93 10.63
N GLU A 185 -29.59 2.53 9.36
CA GLU A 185 -30.74 1.94 8.65
C GLU A 185 -30.94 0.45 8.98
N ASP A 186 -29.87 -0.31 9.12
CA ASP A 186 -29.92 -1.78 9.21
C ASP A 186 -29.13 -2.37 10.40
N GLY A 187 -28.46 -1.54 11.19
CA GLY A 187 -27.69 -1.96 12.37
C GLY A 187 -26.40 -2.72 12.04
N THR A 188 -25.99 -2.80 10.78
CA THR A 188 -24.76 -3.51 10.39
C THR A 188 -23.50 -2.68 10.68
N PRO A 189 -22.35 -3.29 11.04
CA PRO A 189 -21.11 -2.55 11.23
C PRO A 189 -20.65 -1.84 9.95
N CYS A 190 -20.28 -0.56 10.06
CA CYS A 190 -19.67 0.21 8.99
C CYS A 190 -18.23 -0.26 8.76
N ARG A 191 -18.04 -1.18 7.81
CA ARG A 191 -16.72 -1.72 7.44
C ARG A 191 -16.12 -0.92 6.29
N ARG A 192 -14.92 -0.38 6.49
CA ARG A 192 -14.25 0.49 5.52
C ARG A 192 -12.86 -0.04 5.21
N LEU A 193 -12.53 -0.01 3.92
CA LEU A 193 -11.17 -0.06 3.42
C LEU A 193 -10.83 1.36 2.95
N TYR A 194 -9.84 1.96 3.60
CA TYR A 194 -9.28 3.25 3.25
C TYR A 194 -8.13 3.06 2.28
N LEU A 195 -8.06 3.94 1.28
CA LEU A 195 -6.94 4.06 0.37
C LEU A 195 -6.25 5.38 0.71
N VAL A 196 -4.98 5.32 1.07
CA VAL A 196 -4.24 6.45 1.62
C VAL A 196 -3.03 6.74 0.75
N GLU A 197 -2.86 8.02 0.44
CA GLU A 197 -1.63 8.58 -0.10
C GLU A 197 -1.08 9.55 0.95
N ALA A 198 0.15 9.34 1.39
CA ALA A 198 0.86 10.26 2.25
C ALA A 198 2.20 10.65 1.64
N SER A 199 2.64 11.89 1.87
CA SER A 199 3.91 12.37 1.35
C SER A 199 4.67 13.18 2.39
N ALA A 200 6.00 13.17 2.24
CA ALA A 200 6.93 13.98 2.99
C ALA A 200 8.13 14.33 2.12
N SER A 201 8.63 15.55 2.28
CA SER A 201 9.85 16.04 1.66
C SER A 201 10.88 16.45 2.72
N PRO A 202 12.19 16.46 2.39
CA PRO A 202 13.22 16.93 3.32
C PRO A 202 12.97 18.36 3.81
N ASP A 203 12.39 19.21 2.95
CA ASP A 203 12.15 20.63 3.22
C ASP A 203 10.98 20.88 4.18
N ASP A 204 10.16 19.87 4.48
CA ASP A 204 8.99 20.00 5.36
C ASP A 204 9.39 20.30 6.82
N HIS A 205 10.65 20.03 7.20
CA HIS A 205 11.20 20.27 8.54
C HIS A 205 11.68 21.71 8.75
N THR A 206 11.65 22.54 7.71
CA THR A 206 12.18 23.92 7.76
C THR A 206 11.20 24.96 8.29
N THR A 207 10.01 24.54 8.73
CA THR A 207 8.97 25.42 9.31
C THR A 207 8.72 25.06 10.76
N LEU A 208 9.62 25.48 11.65
CA LEU A 208 9.39 25.66 13.08
C LEU A 208 9.91 27.03 13.51
#